data_AF-A0A378MKL8-F1
#
_entry.id   AF-A0A378MKL8-F1
#
_cell.length_a   1.000
_cell.length_b   1.000
_cell.length_c   1.000
_cell.angle_alpha   90.00
_cell.angle_beta   90.00
_cell.angle_gamma   90.00
#
_symmetry.space_group_name_H-M   'P 1'
#
loop_
_entity.id
_entity.type
_entity.pdbx_description
1 polymer ?
#
loop_
_entity_poly.entity_id
_entity_poly.type
_entity_poly.pdbx_seq_one_letter_code
_entity_poly.pdbx_strand_id
1 'polypeptide(L)' 'MVDVEGAERIYNKVESDIKELHWYEKSGHVITLDKERKELNQDILDFLNRLDWEK' A
#
# COMPACT_ATOMS: atom_id res chain seq x y z
N MET A 1 4.81 -16.04 6.37
CA MET A 1 3.91 -15.71 5.24
C MET A 1 2.58 -15.32 5.85
N VAL A 2 2.11 -14.12 5.55
CA VAL A 2 0.83 -13.60 6.03
C VAL A 2 -0.25 -13.91 4.99
N ASP A 3 -1.49 -14.05 5.44
CA ASP A 3 -2.66 -14.21 4.60
C ASP A 3 -2.87 -12.98 3.68
N VAL A 4 -2.91 -13.22 2.37
CA VAL A 4 -3.06 -12.21 1.32
C VAL A 4 -4.47 -11.59 1.36
N GLU A 5 -5.49 -12.37 1.73
CA GLU A 5 -6.89 -11.90 1.87
C GLU A 5 -7.02 -10.88 3.02
N GLY A 6 -6.03 -10.83 3.92
CA GLY A 6 -5.93 -9.83 4.97
C GLY A 6 -5.93 -8.40 4.43
N ALA A 7 -5.35 -8.15 3.25
CA ALA A 7 -5.29 -6.83 2.63
C ALA A 7 -6.69 -6.34 2.20
N GLU A 8 -7.46 -7.18 1.51
CA GLU A 8 -8.85 -6.87 1.11
C GLU A 8 -9.75 -6.65 2.33
N ARG A 9 -9.57 -7.47 3.37
CA ARG A 9 -10.33 -7.32 4.62
C ARG A 9 -10.07 -5.97 5.29
N ILE A 10 -8.83 -5.48 5.30
CA ILE A 10 -8.51 -4.15 5.82
C ILE A 10 -9.16 -3.09 4.94
N TYR A 11 -8.92 -3.13 3.63
CA TYR A 11 -9.45 -2.14 2.68
C TYR A 11 -10.98 -2.00 2.76
N ASN A 12 -11.70 -3.11 2.84
CA ASN A 12 -13.16 -3.12 2.88
C ASN A 12 -13.74 -2.70 4.24
N LYS A 13 -13.01 -2.90 5.35
CA LYS A 13 -13.54 -2.63 6.70
C LYS A 13 -13.18 -1.26 7.26
N VAL A 14 -12.13 -0.61 6.76
CA VAL A 14 -11.79 0.74 7.21
C VAL A 14 -12.77 1.77 6.65
N GLU A 15 -13.20 2.70 7.50
CA GLU A 15 -14.15 3.78 7.19
C GLU A 15 -13.47 5.02 6.57
N SER A 16 -12.17 4.95 6.26
CA SER A 16 -11.45 6.05 5.62
C SER A 16 -12.00 6.35 4.23
N ASP A 17 -12.32 7.63 3.98
CA ASP A 17 -12.75 8.11 2.67
C ASP A 17 -11.63 8.03 1.61
N ILE A 18 -10.39 8.23 2.05
CA ILE A 18 -9.18 8.17 1.23
C ILE A 18 -8.47 6.85 1.54
N LYS A 19 -8.58 5.87 0.63
CA LYS A 19 -7.93 4.56 0.76
C LYS A 19 -7.62 3.96 -0.61
N GLU A 20 -6.52 3.23 -0.68
CA GLU A 20 -6.03 2.54 -1.88
C GLU A 20 -5.54 1.13 -1.54
N LEU A 21 -5.59 0.23 -2.53
CA LEU A 21 -5.06 -1.11 -2.44
C LEU A 21 -4.22 -1.38 -3.69
N HIS A 22 -2.96 -1.72 -3.48
CA HIS A 22 -1.97 -1.98 -4.54
C HIS A 22 -1.44 -3.40 -4.40
N TRP A 23 -1.32 -4.12 -5.53
CA TRP A 23 -0.78 -5.48 -5.59
C TRP A 23 0.57 -5.49 -6.28
N TYR A 24 1.56 -6.14 -5.65
CA TYR A 24 2.93 -6.25 -6.14
C TYR A 24 3.25 -7.71 -6.42
N GLU A 25 2.84 -8.18 -7.60
CA GLU A 25 2.82 -9.60 -8.00
C GLU A 25 4.23 -10.23 -8.10
N LYS A 26 5.29 -9.42 -8.17
CA LYS A 26 6.68 -9.90 -8.29
C LYS A 26 7.45 -9.79 -6.97
N SER A 27 6.75 -9.53 -5.87
CA SER A 27 7.33 -9.35 -4.54
C SER A 27 6.72 -10.28 -3.50
N GLY A 28 7.56 -10.76 -2.57
CA GLY A 28 7.15 -11.58 -1.44
C GLY A 28 6.81 -10.76 -0.19
N HIS A 29 6.77 -11.45 0.95
CA HIS A 29 6.34 -10.86 2.21
C HIS A 29 7.22 -9.68 2.69
N VAL A 30 8.52 -9.75 2.46
CA VAL A 30 9.48 -8.67 2.83
C VAL A 30 9.62 -7.71 1.64
N ILE A 31 8.49 -7.12 1.24
CA ILE A 31 8.35 -6.31 0.02
C ILE A 31 9.31 -5.10 -0.03
N THR A 32 9.66 -4.54 1.13
CA THR A 32 10.58 -3.39 1.24
C THR A 32 12.02 -3.70 0.85
N LEU A 33 12.38 -4.97 0.63
CA LEU A 33 13.69 -5.39 0.15
C LEU A 33 13.62 -6.12 -1.20
N ASP A 34 12.44 -6.22 -1.81
CA ASP A 34 12.21 -7.02 -3.00
C ASP A 34 12.29 -6.20 -4.30
N LYS A 35 12.03 -6.86 -5.43
CA LYS A 35 12.21 -6.35 -6.80
C LYS A 35 11.40 -5.09 -7.07
N GLU A 36 10.20 -4.97 -6.52
CA GLU A 36 9.28 -3.85 -6.79
C GLU A 36 9.42 -2.71 -5.76
N ARG A 37 10.45 -2.72 -4.90
CA ARG A 37 10.67 -1.68 -3.89
C ARG A 37 10.65 -0.25 -4.43
N LYS A 38 11.15 -0.02 -5.65
CA LYS A 38 11.14 1.32 -6.25
C LYS A 38 9.73 1.80 -6.59
N GLU A 39 8.89 0.89 -7.09
CA GLU A 39 7.49 1.14 -7.40
C GLU A 39 6.71 1.37 -6.11
N LEU A 40 6.84 0.48 -5.13
CA LEU A 40 6.29 0.64 -3.77
C LEU A 40 6.63 2.02 -3.16
N ASN A 41 7.89 2.44 -3.24
CA ASN A 41 8.31 3.73 -2.69
C ASN A 41 7.67 4.91 -3.42
N GLN A 42 7.47 4.80 -4.73
CA GLN A 42 6.82 5.84 -5.53
C GLN A 42 5.33 5.93 -5.19
N ASP A 43 4.63 4.80 -5.09
CA ASP A 43 3.20 4.78 -4.73
C ASP A 43 2.96 5.35 -3.33
N ILE A 44 3.84 5.03 -2.37
CA ILE A 44 3.79 5.62 -1.03
C ILE A 44 4.03 7.13 -1.10
N LEU A 45 5.04 7.57 -1.85
CA LEU A 45 5.34 9.00 -2.00
C LEU A 45 4.17 9.77 -2.62
N ASP A 46 3.57 9.22 -3.67
CA ASP A 46 2.44 9.83 -4.37
C ASP A 46 1.19 9.87 -3.49
N PHE A 47 0.93 8.80 -2.73
CA PHE A 47 -0.13 8.76 -1.71
C PHE A 47 0.09 9.84 -0.65
N LEU A 48 1.32 10.05 -0.19
CA LEU A 48 1.62 11.07 0.83
C LEU A 48 1.50 12.48 0.25
N ASN A 49 1.98 12.73 -0.97
CA ASN A 49 1.97 14.06 -1.59
C ASN A 49 0.56 14.61 -1.84
N ARG A 50 -0.45 13.75 -2.00
CA ARG A 50 -1.85 14.17 -2.17
C ARG A 50 -2.57 14.49 -0.85
N LEU A 51 -1.99 14.12 0.29
CA LEU A 51 -2.60 14.42 1.58
C LEU A 51 -2.45 15.91 1.87
N ASP A 52 -3.49 16.48 2.46
CA ASP A 52 -3.46 17.87 2.92
C ASP A 52 -2.72 17.94 4.27
N TRP A 53 -1.44 18.28 4.21
CA TRP A 53 -0.58 18.37 5.39
C TRP A 53 -0.68 19.73 6.10
N GLU A 54 -1.17 20.75 5.41
CA GLU A 54 -1.29 22.12 5.94
C GLU A 54 -2.73 22.37 6.37
N LYS A 55 -3.01 22.12 7.64
CA LYS A 55 -4.19 22.62 8.33
C LYS A 55 -3.89 23.89 9.11
#